data_AF-A0A2M8P7Z2-F1
#
_entry.id   AF-A0A2M8P7Z2-F1
#
_cell.length_a   1.000
_cell.length_b   1.000
_cell.length_c   1.000
_cell.angle_alpha   90.00
_cell.angle_beta   90.00
_cell.angle_gamma   90.00
#
_symmetry.space_group_name_H-M   'P 1'
#
loop_
_entity.id
_entity.type
_entity.pdbx_description
1 polymer ?
#
loop_
_entity_poly.entity_id
_entity_poly.type
_entity_poly.pdbx_seq_one_letter_code
_entity_poly.pdbx_strand_id
1 'polypeptide(L)'
;FLILDIDEWQAFNQRTSPQTADAVLKQLVAALTQMLREHDRIGRLGGDEFGVLLLETDHQAALRTAERIRQDCAALIFNFEEQNYTLTLSIGGSLPRSEDTSFEKVFLRADQALQ
;
A
#
# COMPACT_ATOMS: atom_id res chain seq x y z
N PHE A 1 10.85 -4.71 -2.08
CA PHE A 1 9.59 -5.02 -1.38
C PHE A 1 9.11 -3.74 -0.74
N LEU A 2 7.83 -3.41 -0.89
CA LEU A 2 7.20 -2.25 -0.27
C LEU A 2 6.15 -2.73 0.73
N ILE A 3 5.98 -1.98 1.82
CA ILE A 3 4.87 -2.09 2.74
C ILE A 3 4.09 -0.78 2.63
N LEU A 4 2.79 -0.90 2.45
CA LEU A 4 1.85 0.20 2.33
C LEU A 4 0.91 0.10 3.55
N ASP A 5 0.75 1.20 4.27
CA ASP A 5 -0.20 1.33 5.37
C ASP A 5 -1.21 2.43 5.05
N ILE A 6 -2.47 2.22 5.43
CA ILE A 6 -3.53 3.21 5.21
C ILE A 6 -3.57 4.17 6.38
N ASP A 7 -3.23 5.44 6.12
CA ASP A 7 -3.19 6.45 7.16
C ASP A 7 -4.58 6.65 7.81
N GLU A 8 -4.60 6.71 9.14
CA GLU A 8 -5.81 6.92 9.96
C GLU A 8 -6.93 5.89 9.74
N TRP A 9 -6.63 4.68 9.23
CA TRP A 9 -7.64 3.68 8.90
C TRP A 9 -8.52 3.26 10.08
N GLN A 10 -7.95 3.11 11.29
CA GLN A 10 -8.73 2.80 12.47
C GLN A 10 -9.77 3.90 12.78
N ALA A 11 -9.39 5.17 12.64
CA ALA A 11 -10.28 6.30 12.87
C ALA A 11 -11.36 6.39 11.77
N PHE A 12 -10.99 6.11 10.52
CA PHE A 12 -11.93 5.98 9.41
C PHE A 12 -12.99 4.91 9.70
N ASN A 13 -12.55 3.68 10.03
CA ASN A 13 -13.44 2.56 10.36
C ASN A 13 -14.39 2.86 11.52
N GLN A 14 -13.95 3.60 12.54
CA GLN A 14 -14.79 3.98 13.68
C GLN A 14 -15.86 5.03 13.31
N ARG A 15 -15.62 5.84 12.26
CA ARG A 15 -16.53 6.90 11.81
C ARG A 15 -17.50 6.44 10.73
N THR A 16 -17.24 5.31 10.07
CA THR A 16 -18.03 4.83 8.95
C THR A 16 -18.75 3.52 9.27
N SER A 17 -19.77 3.19 8.46
CA SER A 17 -20.39 1.86 8.53
C SER A 17 -19.41 0.77 8.07
N PRO A 18 -19.56 -0.49 8.53
CA PRO A 18 -18.77 -1.61 8.01
C PRO A 18 -18.85 -1.77 6.49
N GLN A 19 -20.01 -1.44 5.89
CA GLN A 19 -20.22 -1.50 4.45
C GLN A 19 -19.40 -0.45 3.71
N THR A 20 -19.36 0.79 4.23
CA THR A 20 -18.53 1.87 3.67
C THR A 20 -17.06 1.50 3.73
N ALA A 21 -16.58 1.01 4.88
CA ALA A 21 -15.19 0.59 5.04
C ALA A 21 -14.79 -0.50 4.05
N ASP A 22 -15.60 -1.56 3.94
CA ASP A 22 -15.34 -2.65 2.98
C ASP A 22 -15.37 -2.16 1.53
N ALA A 23 -16.31 -1.29 1.18
CA ALA A 23 -16.43 -0.73 -0.17
C ALA A 23 -15.22 0.14 -0.54
N VAL A 24 -14.79 1.03 0.35
CA VAL A 24 -13.62 1.90 0.14
C VAL A 24 -12.34 1.06 0.05
N LEU A 25 -12.18 0.05 0.92
CA LEU A 25 -11.02 -0.85 0.88
C LEU A 25 -10.94 -1.62 -0.45
N LYS A 26 -12.08 -2.12 -0.96
CA LYS A 26 -12.14 -2.79 -2.26
C LYS A 26 -11.76 -1.86 -3.42
N GLN A 27 -12.24 -0.62 -3.39
CA GLN A 27 -11.88 0.38 -4.40
C GLN A 27 -10.38 0.72 -4.35
N LEU A 28 -9.82 0.87 -3.13
CA LEU A 28 -8.38 1.08 -2.95
C LEU A 28 -7.57 -0.07 -3.55
N VAL A 29 -7.91 -1.33 -3.23
CA VAL A 29 -7.20 -2.50 -3.77
C VAL A 29 -7.30 -2.58 -5.29
N ALA A 30 -8.47 -2.26 -5.86
CA ALA A 30 -8.64 -2.20 -7.31
C ALA A 30 -7.72 -1.13 -7.95
N ALA A 31 -7.66 0.06 -7.35
CA ALA A 31 -6.81 1.14 -7.83
C ALA A 31 -5.32 0.79 -7.69
N LEU A 32 -4.89 0.27 -6.54
CA LEU A 32 -3.51 -0.19 -6.32
C LEU A 32 -3.11 -1.26 -7.35
N THR A 33 -4.00 -2.20 -7.64
CA THR A 33 -3.74 -3.25 -8.65
C THR A 33 -3.54 -2.65 -10.05
N GLN A 34 -4.30 -1.61 -10.42
CA GLN A 34 -4.13 -0.91 -11.69
C GLN A 34 -2.86 -0.06 -11.75
N MET A 35 -2.37 0.42 -10.61
CA MET A 35 -1.12 1.18 -10.54
C MET A 35 0.11 0.30 -10.73
N LEU A 36 0.02 -1.00 -10.44
CA LEU A 36 1.12 -1.96 -10.52
C LEU A 36 1.29 -2.58 -11.91
N ARG A 37 2.50 -3.08 -12.21
CA ARG A 37 2.76 -3.80 -13.47
C ARG A 37 2.20 -5.22 -13.37
N GLU A 38 1.98 -5.86 -14.53
CA GLU A 38 1.44 -7.22 -14.61
C GLU A 38 2.25 -8.26 -13.81
N HIS A 39 3.57 -8.08 -13.69
CA HIS A 39 4.45 -8.99 -12.96
C HIS A 39 4.63 -8.62 -11.49
N ASP A 40 4.27 -7.41 -11.08
CA ASP A 40 4.28 -7.02 -9.68
C ASP A 40 3.18 -7.77 -8.93
N ARG A 41 3.36 -7.98 -7.62
CA ARG A 41 2.39 -8.68 -6.78
C ARG A 41 2.01 -7.82 -5.60
N ILE A 42 0.73 -7.77 -5.29
CA ILE A 42 0.18 -7.15 -4.09
C ILE A 42 -0.54 -8.19 -3.24
N GLY A 43 -0.39 -8.11 -1.92
CA GLY A 43 -1.11 -8.95 -0.97
C GLY A 43 -1.43 -8.17 0.29
N ARG A 44 -2.53 -8.52 0.95
CA ARG A 44 -2.89 -7.96 2.26
C ARG A 44 -2.11 -8.71 3.35
N LEU A 45 -1.37 -7.99 4.17
CA LEU A 45 -0.58 -8.55 5.27
C LEU A 45 -1.45 -8.76 6.52
N GLY A 46 -2.35 -7.82 6.77
CA GLY A 46 -3.31 -7.83 7.87
C GLY A 46 -3.87 -6.43 8.09
N GLY A 47 -5.08 -6.30 8.63
CA GLY A 47 -5.64 -4.97 8.95
C GLY A 47 -5.67 -4.02 7.73
N ASP A 48 -5.00 -2.89 7.86
CA ASP A 48 -4.73 -1.81 6.92
C ASP A 48 -3.50 -2.04 6.01
N GLU A 49 -2.68 -3.04 6.30
CA GLU A 49 -1.37 -3.18 5.67
C GLU A 49 -1.37 -4.06 4.42
N PHE A 50 -0.62 -3.61 3.41
CA PHE A 50 -0.41 -4.30 2.14
C PHE A 50 1.08 -4.42 1.83
N GLY A 51 1.48 -5.59 1.33
CA GLY A 51 2.81 -5.85 0.81
C GLY A 51 2.82 -5.81 -0.71
N VAL A 52 3.79 -5.13 -1.30
CA VAL A 52 4.03 -5.11 -2.75
C VAL A 52 5.41 -5.66 -3.08
N LEU A 53 5.44 -6.70 -3.91
CA LEU A 53 6.66 -7.25 -4.50
C LEU A 53 6.84 -6.68 -5.90
N LEU A 54 7.82 -5.79 -6.04
CA LEU A 54 8.29 -5.28 -7.33
C LEU A 54 9.39 -6.20 -7.87
N LEU A 55 9.15 -6.81 -9.02
CA LEU A 55 10.13 -7.71 -9.65
C LEU A 55 11.12 -6.90 -10.49
N GLU A 56 12.38 -7.38 -10.53
CA GLU A 56 13.45 -6.81 -11.37
C GLU A 56 13.59 -5.28 -11.28
N THR A 57 13.38 -4.75 -10.08
CA THR A 57 13.28 -3.31 -9.83
C THR A 57 14.44 -2.84 -8.96
N ASP A 58 15.18 -1.84 -9.44
CA ASP A 58 16.24 -1.18 -8.68
C ASP A 58 15.69 -0.18 -7.65
N HIS A 59 16.59 0.40 -6.86
CA HIS A 59 16.23 1.37 -5.82
C HIS A 59 15.46 2.58 -6.34
N GLN A 60 15.92 3.19 -7.44
CA GLN A 60 15.32 4.41 -7.95
C GLN A 60 13.95 4.14 -8.57
N ALA A 61 13.81 3.01 -9.28
CA ALA A 61 12.54 2.57 -9.83
C ALA A 61 11.54 2.21 -8.72
N ALA A 62 11.99 1.55 -7.65
CA ALA A 62 11.15 1.25 -6.49
C ALA A 62 10.64 2.54 -5.83
N LEU A 63 11.51 3.53 -5.60
CA LEU A 63 11.13 4.83 -5.05
C LEU A 63 10.13 5.57 -5.95
N ARG A 64 10.35 5.59 -7.27
CA ARG A 64 9.39 6.21 -8.20
C ARG A 64 8.03 5.52 -8.17
N THR A 65 8.01 4.19 -8.08
CA THR A 65 6.75 3.44 -7.97
C THR A 65 6.04 3.73 -6.66
N ALA A 66 6.77 3.74 -5.53
CA ALA A 66 6.21 4.09 -4.23
C ALA A 66 5.61 5.51 -4.23
N GLU A 67 6.37 6.51 -4.67
CA GLU A 67 5.89 7.89 -4.68
C GLU A 67 4.69 8.09 -5.61
N ARG A 68 4.69 7.42 -6.77
CA ARG A 68 3.53 7.44 -7.67
C ARG A 68 2.29 6.85 -6.99
N ILE A 69 2.40 5.68 -6.36
CA ILE A 69 1.28 5.06 -5.64
C ILE A 69 0.75 6.02 -4.55
N ARG A 70 1.66 6.62 -3.78
CA ARG A 70 1.31 7.56 -2.71
C ARG A 70 0.54 8.78 -3.24
N GLN A 71 1.04 9.40 -4.31
CA GLN A 71 0.42 10.57 -4.94
C GLN A 71 -0.91 10.23 -5.60
N ASP A 72 -0.94 9.15 -6.39
CA ASP A 72 -2.16 8.74 -7.10
C ASP A 72 -3.25 8.39 -6.09
N CYS A 73 -2.94 7.66 -5.01
CA CYS A 73 -3.90 7.34 -3.96
C CYS A 73 -4.45 8.60 -3.27
N ALA A 74 -3.57 9.55 -2.92
CA ALA A 74 -3.99 10.81 -2.30
C ALA A 74 -4.92 11.65 -3.19
N ALA A 75 -4.86 11.45 -4.51
CA ALA A 75 -5.73 12.11 -5.48
C ALA A 75 -7.03 11.35 -5.77
N LEU A 76 -7.18 10.09 -5.29
CA LEU A 76 -8.39 9.31 -5.50
C LEU A 76 -9.53 9.81 -4.62
N ILE A 77 -10.72 9.82 -5.23
CA ILE A 77 -11.99 10.03 -4.53
C ILE A 77 -12.72 8.69 -4.55
N PHE A 78 -12.87 8.09 -3.39
CA PHE A 78 -13.64 6.86 -3.21
C PHE A 78 -15.09 7.24 -2.97
N ASN A 79 -16.00 6.76 -3.81
CA ASN A 79 -17.42 7.08 -3.70
C ASN A 79 -18.21 5.87 -3.18
N PHE A 80 -19.08 6.10 -2.20
CA PHE A 80 -20.03 5.11 -1.71
C PHE A 80 -21.22 5.82 -1.05
N GLU A 81 -22.45 5.39 -1.36
CA GLU A 81 -23.70 5.96 -0.81
C GLU A 81 -23.77 7.51 -0.89
N GLU A 82 -23.44 8.06 -2.06
CA GLU A 82 -23.43 9.51 -2.34
C GLU A 82 -22.44 10.34 -1.51
N GLN A 83 -21.56 9.67 -0.75
CA GLN A 83 -20.46 10.29 -0.02
C GLN A 83 -19.12 10.03 -0.70
N ASN A 84 -18.21 10.98 -0.51
CA ASN A 84 -16.86 10.94 -1.03
C ASN A 84 -15.87 10.80 0.13
N TYR A 85 -14.89 9.92 -0.05
CA TYR A 85 -13.82 9.66 0.90
C TYR A 85 -12.47 9.82 0.21
N THR A 86 -11.48 10.25 0.97
CA THR A 86 -10.08 10.35 0.55
C THR A 86 -9.23 9.63 1.56
N LEU A 87 -8.23 8.88 1.10
CA LEU A 87 -7.26 8.19 1.95
C LEU A 87 -5.86 8.55 1.47
N THR A 88 -4.92 8.58 2.41
CA THR A 88 -3.49 8.65 2.11
C THR A 88 -2.81 7.36 2.55
N LEU A 89 -1.62 7.13 2.02
CA LEU A 89 -0.82 5.94 2.34
C LEU A 89 0.56 6.37 2.84
N SER A 90 1.03 5.67 3.85
CA SER A 90 2.45 5.65 4.21
C SER A 90 3.10 4.44 3.54
N ILE A 91 4.31 4.60 2.99
CA ILE A 91 4.98 3.54 2.23
C ILE A 91 6.44 3.39 2.67
N GLY A 92 6.75 2.25 3.29
CA GLY A 92 8.09 1.80 3.62
C GLY A 92 8.63 0.84 2.56
N GLY A 93 9.93 0.87 2.29
CA GLY A 93 10.51 0.07 1.21
C GLY A 93 11.90 -0.46 1.52
N SER A 94 12.21 -1.65 1.03
CA SER A 94 13.54 -2.24 1.12
C SER A 94 13.90 -3.05 -0.13
N LEU A 95 15.22 -3.16 -0.36
CA LEU A 95 15.79 -4.06 -1.35
C LEU A 95 16.40 -5.28 -0.67
N PRO A 96 16.35 -6.45 -1.35
CA PRO A 96 17.15 -7.59 -0.93
C PRO A 96 18.65 -7.27 -1.09
N ARG A 97 19.43 -7.73 -0.12
CA ARG A 97 20.89 -7.64 -0.07
C ARG A 97 21.48 -9.04 -0.21
N SER A 98 22.71 -9.14 -0.68
CA SER A 98 23.42 -10.43 -0.83
C SER A 98 23.60 -11.19 0.49
N GLU A 99 23.62 -10.48 1.62
CA GLU A 99 23.73 -11.04 2.99
C GLU A 99 22.39 -11.48 3.60
N ASP A 100 21.26 -11.24 2.90
CA ASP A 100 19.96 -11.65 3.40
C ASP A 100 19.80 -13.16 3.30
N THR A 101 19.58 -13.78 4.46
CA THR A 101 19.38 -15.22 4.61
C THR A 101 17.91 -15.62 4.58
N SER A 102 16.99 -14.66 4.65
CA SER A 102 15.54 -14.87 4.69
C SER A 102 14.78 -13.61 4.25
N PHE A 103 13.53 -13.80 3.81
CA PHE A 103 12.62 -12.70 3.51
C PHE A 103 12.32 -11.81 4.73
N GLU A 104 12.32 -12.38 5.93
CA GLU A 104 12.04 -11.67 7.19
C GLU A 104 12.97 -10.45 7.40
N LYS A 105 14.25 -10.55 7.03
CA LYS A 105 15.18 -9.41 7.12
C LYS A 105 14.82 -8.29 6.14
N VAL A 106 14.37 -8.66 4.94
CA VAL A 106 13.91 -7.71 3.92
C VAL A 106 12.64 -7.01 4.40
N PHE A 107 11.69 -7.79 4.91
CA PHE A 107 10.44 -7.30 5.48
C PHE A 107 10.69 -6.31 6.63
N LEU A 108 11.49 -6.69 7.63
CA LEU A 108 11.78 -5.84 8.80
C LEU A 108 12.37 -4.48 8.42
N ARG A 109 13.23 -4.43 7.40
CA ARG A 109 13.78 -3.15 6.92
C ARG A 109 12.76 -2.29 6.19
N ALA A 110 11.81 -2.92 5.49
CA ALA A 110 10.73 -2.17 4.84
C ALA A 110 9.77 -1.60 5.90
N ASP A 111 9.48 -2.39 6.93
CA ASP A 111 8.66 -2.00 8.09
C ASP A 111 9.29 -0.85 8.88
N GLN A 112 10.59 -0.92 9.17
CA GLN A 112 11.32 0.17 9.80
C GLN A 112 11.33 1.47 8.96
N ALA A 113 11.21 1.35 7.64
CA ALA A 113 11.16 2.49 6.73
C ALA A 113 9.75 3.09 6.57
N LEU A 114 8.72 2.43 7.11
CA LEU A 114 7.35 2.91 7.11
C LEU A 114 7.09 3.94 8.23
N GLN A 115 7.93 3.94 9.28
CA GLN A 115 7.80 4.76 10.51
C GLN A 115 7.92 6.27 10.29
#